data_AF-A0A1G8FDK3-F1
#
_entry.id   AF-A0A1G8FDK3-F1
#
_cell.length_a   1.000
_cell.length_b   1.000
_cell.length_c   1.000
_cell.angle_alpha   90.00
_cell.angle_beta   90.00
_cell.angle_gamma   90.00
#
_symmetry.space_group_name_H-M   'P 1'
#
loop_
_entity.id
_entity.type
_entity.pdbx_description
1 polymer ?
#
loop_
_entity_poly.entity_id
_entity_poly.type
_entity_poly.pdbx_seq_one_letter_code
_entity_poly.pdbx_strand_id
1 'polypeptide(L)' 'MERDELIAFIQEHSDDTDFTGGIPDEDIEKIESELKVEFPQSYKWFLKNYGAGGLFGVDILYTFQLTV' A
#
# COMPACT_ATOMS: atom_id res chain seq x y z
N MET A 1 -0.33 10.85 -15.43
CA MET A 1 0.08 9.45 -15.54
C MET A 1 -1.15 8.62 -15.29
N GLU A 2 -1.54 7.82 -16.27
CA GLU A 2 -2.65 6.88 -16.12
C GLU A 2 -2.23 5.71 -15.22
N ARG A 3 -3.20 4.96 -14.68
CA ARG A 3 -2.89 3.87 -13.73
C ARG A 3 -2.00 2.79 -14.34
N ASP A 4 -2.19 2.47 -15.61
CA ASP A 4 -1.39 1.45 -16.30
C ASP A 4 0.07 1.90 -16.47
N GLU A 5 0.31 3.18 -16.72
CA GLU A 5 1.65 3.76 -16.76
C GLU A 5 2.33 3.71 -15.39
N LEU A 6 1.59 3.97 -14.30
CA LEU A 6 2.10 3.85 -12.93
C LEU A 6 2.49 2.40 -12.60
N ILE A 7 1.64 1.44 -12.95
CA ILE A 7 1.91 0.01 -12.72
C ILE A 7 3.16 -0.42 -13.49
N ALA A 8 3.27 -0.04 -14.77
CA ALA A 8 4.44 -0.34 -15.57
C ALA A 8 5.71 0.29 -14.97
N PHE A 9 5.63 1.55 -14.52
CA PHE A 9 6.74 2.24 -13.87
C PHE A 9 7.21 1.52 -12.60
N ILE A 10 6.27 1.08 -11.75
CA ILE A 10 6.62 0.32 -10.55
C ILE A 10 7.28 -1.01 -10.95
N GLN A 11 6.67 -1.76 -11.86
CA GLN A 11 7.19 -3.06 -12.32
C GLN A 11 8.58 -2.99 -12.95
N GLU A 12 8.88 -1.91 -13.68
CA GLU A 12 10.18 -1.72 -14.33
C GLU A 12 11.30 -1.39 -13.33
N HIS A 13 10.96 -0.81 -12.18
CA HIS A 13 11.93 -0.22 -11.26
C HIS A 13 11.98 -0.84 -9.87
N SER A 14 11.04 -1.72 -9.52
CA SER A 14 11.00 -2.39 -8.21
C SER A 14 11.64 -3.77 -8.22
N ASP A 15 12.29 -4.10 -7.12
CA ASP A 15 12.71 -5.46 -6.78
C ASP A 15 11.79 -6.07 -5.70
N ASP A 16 11.90 -7.39 -5.46
CA ASP A 16 11.06 -8.16 -4.53
C ASP A 16 11.11 -7.67 -3.06
N THR A 17 12.03 -6.77 -2.73
CA THR A 17 12.24 -6.22 -1.38
C THR A 17 11.74 -4.79 -1.19
N ASP A 18 11.32 -4.12 -2.27
CA ASP A 18 10.88 -2.71 -2.21
C ASP A 18 9.50 -2.56 -1.58
N PHE A 19 8.70 -3.64 -1.57
CA PHE A 19 7.34 -3.66 -1.06
C PHE A 19 7.10 -4.85 -0.13
N THR A 20 6.22 -4.69 0.86
CA THR A 20 5.81 -5.77 1.77
C THR A 20 4.83 -6.75 1.13
N GLY A 21 4.24 -6.38 0.00
CA GLY A 21 3.14 -7.10 -0.65
C GLY A 21 1.78 -6.63 -0.15
N GLY A 22 0.77 -6.83 -1.01
CA GLY A 22 -0.59 -6.37 -0.77
C GLY A 22 -1.27 -6.96 0.46
N ILE A 23 -2.11 -6.15 1.13
CA ILE A 23 -2.90 -6.56 2.30
C ILE A 23 -4.39 -6.77 1.95
N PRO A 24 -5.10 -7.66 2.67
CA PRO A 24 -6.52 -7.93 2.41
C PRO A 24 -7.42 -6.76 2.85
N ASP A 25 -8.64 -6.74 2.33
CA ASP A 25 -9.67 -5.75 2.67
C ASP A 25 -9.96 -5.67 4.17
N GLU A 26 -10.00 -6.81 4.86
CA GLU A 26 -10.26 -6.90 6.30
C GLU A 26 -9.23 -6.13 7.14
N ASP A 27 -7.96 -6.14 6.73
CA ASP A 27 -6.90 -5.40 7.41
C ASP A 27 -7.04 -3.90 7.16
N ILE A 28 -7.41 -3.51 5.93
CA ILE A 28 -7.67 -2.10 5.59
C ILE A 28 -8.84 -1.56 6.40
N GLU A 29 -9.95 -2.30 6.48
CA GLU A 29 -11.14 -1.94 7.25
C GLU A 29 -10.82 -1.82 8.75
N LYS A 30 -10.00 -2.74 9.28
CA LYS A 30 -9.54 -2.67 10.68
C LYS A 30 -8.73 -1.40 10.92
N ILE A 31 -7.81 -1.04 10.02
CA ILE A 31 -6.99 0.18 10.14
C ILE A 31 -7.85 1.45 10.03
N GLU A 32 -8.77 1.51 9.05
CA GLU A 32 -9.72 2.62 8.90
C GLU A 32 -10.55 2.82 10.18
N SER A 33 -11.00 1.72 10.80
CA SER A 33 -11.75 1.71 12.06
C SER A 33 -10.91 2.19 13.26
N GLU A 34 -9.69 1.67 13.42
CA GLU A 34 -8.78 2.04 14.51
C GLU A 34 -8.35 3.50 14.43
N LEU A 35 -8.05 4.00 13.23
CA LEU A 35 -7.66 5.39 12.98
C LEU A 35 -8.86 6.34 12.92
N LYS A 36 -10.09 5.81 12.80
CA LYS A 36 -11.33 6.58 12.64
C LYS A 36 -11.31 7.49 11.41
N VAL A 37 -10.79 6.97 10.29
CA VAL A 37 -10.65 7.68 9.02
C VAL A 37 -11.05 6.76 7.87
N GLU A 38 -11.74 7.30 6.87
CA GLU A 38 -11.91 6.63 5.59
C GLU A 38 -10.74 6.95 4.67
N PHE A 39 -10.06 5.91 4.18
CA PHE A 39 -8.98 6.05 3.23
C PHE A 39 -9.50 6.33 1.81
N PRO A 40 -8.80 7.20 1.06
CA PRO A 40 -9.05 7.39 -0.36
C PRO A 40 -8.93 6.09 -1.14
N GLN A 41 -9.76 5.93 -2.17
CA GLN A 41 -9.75 4.74 -3.04
C GLN A 41 -8.39 4.46 -3.69
N SER A 42 -7.62 5.50 -4.01
CA SER A 42 -6.26 5.37 -4.54
C SER A 42 -5.29 4.78 -3.52
N TYR A 43 -5.42 5.14 -2.25
CA TYR A 43 -4.59 4.61 -1.19
C TYR A 43 -4.94 3.16 -0.88
N LYS A 44 -6.23 2.83 -0.82
CA LYS A 44 -6.69 1.43 -0.71
C LYS A 44 -6.19 0.56 -1.86
N TRP A 45 -6.23 1.07 -3.09
CA TRP A 45 -5.64 0.38 -4.23
C TRP A 45 -4.14 0.12 -4.03
N PHE A 46 -3.38 1.10 -3.55
CA PHE A 46 -1.96 0.91 -3.27
C PHE A 46 -1.74 -0.19 -2.21
N LEU A 47 -2.43 -0.12 -1.08
CA LEU A 47 -2.31 -1.10 0.01
C LEU A 47 -2.65 -2.53 -0.45
N LYS A 48 -3.68 -2.70 -1.27
CA LYS A 48 -4.08 -4.02 -1.80
C LYS A 48 -3.08 -4.65 -2.75
N ASN A 49 -2.27 -3.84 -3.43
CA ASN A 49 -1.33 -4.35 -4.44
C ASN A 49 0.10 -4.41 -3.91
N TYR A 50 0.49 -3.47 -3.06
CA TYR A 50 1.89 -3.26 -2.66
C TYR A 50 2.11 -3.25 -1.14
N GLY A 51 1.07 -3.03 -0.34
CA GLY A 51 1.23 -2.91 1.12
C GLY A 51 1.98 -1.64 1.50
N ALA A 52 3.17 -1.79 2.08
CA ALA A 52 4.08 -0.69 2.44
C ALA A 52 5.37 -0.79 1.63
N GLY A 53 6.08 0.33 1.48
CA GLY A 53 7.34 0.42 0.76
C GLY A 53 7.33 1.48 -0.33
N GLY A 54 8.26 1.40 -1.27
CA GLY A 54 8.41 2.46 -2.26
C GLY A 54 9.67 2.37 -3.11
N LEU A 55 9.88 3.39 -3.94
CA LEU A 55 10.99 3.48 -4.89
C LEU A 55 11.67 4.83 -4.76
N PHE A 56 12.95 4.90 -5.15
CA PHE A 56 13.73 6.13 -5.21
C PHE A 56 13.75 6.94 -3.89
N GLY A 57 13.71 6.23 -2.75
CA GLY A 57 13.75 6.83 -1.42
C GLY A 57 12.44 7.47 -0.94
N VAL A 58 11.32 7.15 -1.59
CA VAL A 58 9.98 7.60 -1.18
C VAL A 58 9.15 6.39 -0.76
N ASP A 59 8.94 6.24 0.54
CA ASP A 59 8.16 5.13 1.10
C ASP A 59 6.73 5.56 1.48
N ILE A 60 5.78 4.69 1.16
CA ILE A 60 4.38 4.77 1.59
C ILE A 60 4.17 3.76 2.71
N LEU A 61 3.60 4.20 3.83
CA LEU A 61 3.50 3.42 5.06
C LEU A 61 2.04 3.17 5.43
N TYR A 62 1.75 1.95 5.89
CA TYR A 62 0.58 1.66 6.72
C TYR A 62 1.05 1.14 8.08
N THR A 63 0.16 1.09 9.05
CA THR A 63 0.43 0.48 10.35
C THR A 63 -0.66 -0.52 10.66
N PHE A 64 -0.27 -1.68 11.16
CA PHE A 64 -1.16 -2.65 11.78
C PHE A 64 -0.63 -2.91 13.18
N GLN A 65 -1.44 -2.66 14.22
CA GLN A 65 -1.06 -3.11 15.55
C GLN A 65 -1.25 -4.63 15.62
N LEU A 66 -0.12 -5.36 15.67
CA LEU A 66 -0.11 -6.73 16.17
C LEU A 66 -0.52 -6.67 17.64
N THR A 67 -1.73 -7.10 17.94
CA THR A 67 -2.12 -7.38 19.33
C THR A 67 -1.28 -8.57 19.79
N VAL A 68 -0.25 -8.30 20.58
CA VAL A 68 0.51 -9.30 21.36
C VAL A 68 -0.29 -9.75 22.58
#